data_AF-A0A7L4M7C0-F1
#
_entry.id   AF-A0A7L4M7C0-F1
#
_cell.length_a   1.000
_cell.length_b   1.000
_cell.length_c   1.000
_cell.angle_alpha   90.00
_cell.angle_beta   90.00
_cell.angle_gamma   90.00
#
_symmetry.space_group_name_H-M   'P 1'
#
loop_
_entity.id
_entity.type
_entity.pdbx_description
1 polymer ?
#
loop_
_entity_poly.entity_id
_entity_poly.type
_entity_poly.pdbx_seq_one_letter_code
_entity_poly.pdbx_strand_id
1 'polypeptide(L)'
;AGFALSLLFHMTQTEVCPPSCNCKSLGEMKGLQVDCSSRKLTEVPALPLDTKRLYLHNNSLTSLPPGALDSLRSLKEVKMFDNPWHCDCRILYLKLWLEDISAPSLGNIRCASPAPVRMKTLRQLTGNELGICKRLLPIKCLEFFWRDLILIAGAIITLILVAWALKFSKKLVCRINLSLYNSRGRLLGRH
;
A
#
# COMPACT_ATOMS: atom_id res chain seq x y z
N ALA A 1 -22.23 35.37 22.75
CA ALA A 1 -21.70 35.95 21.49
C ALA A 1 -20.19 35.92 21.57
N GLY A 2 -19.41 35.25 20.73
CA GLY A 2 -19.65 34.35 19.62
C GLY A 2 -18.39 33.47 19.50
N PHE A 3 -18.59 32.18 19.24
CA PHE A 3 -17.51 31.23 19.02
C PHE A 3 -16.91 31.46 17.63
N ALA A 4 -15.61 31.76 17.57
CA ALA A 4 -14.87 31.79 16.33
C ALA A 4 -14.71 30.34 15.83
N LEU A 5 -15.52 29.98 14.84
CA LEU A 5 -15.35 28.76 14.06
C LEU A 5 -14.05 28.88 13.25
N SER A 6 -12.98 28.30 13.80
CA SER A 6 -11.78 27.97 13.04
C SER A 6 -12.17 26.97 11.95
N LEU A 7 -12.43 27.47 10.75
CA LEU A 7 -12.67 26.63 9.58
C LEU A 7 -11.35 25.92 9.22
N LEU A 8 -11.37 24.62 9.43
CA LEU A 8 -10.40 23.66 8.91
C LEU A 8 -10.20 23.90 7.41
N PHE A 9 -9.03 24.36 7.02
CA PHE A 9 -8.53 24.14 5.66
C PHE A 9 -8.10 22.67 5.54
N HIS A 10 -9.05 21.73 5.66
CA HIS A 10 -8.93 20.48 4.92
C HIS A 10 -9.30 20.81 3.48
N MET A 11 -8.35 21.41 2.76
CA MET A 11 -8.46 21.53 1.31
C MET A 11 -8.49 20.11 0.76
N THR A 12 -9.68 19.69 0.38
CA THR A 12 -9.91 18.57 -0.52
C THR A 12 -8.88 18.66 -1.64
N GLN A 13 -8.10 17.60 -1.81
CA GLN A 13 -7.05 17.49 -2.82
C GLN A 13 -7.69 17.52 -4.22
N THR A 14 -8.03 18.70 -4.71
CA THR A 14 -8.47 18.90 -6.08
C THR A 14 -7.23 18.76 -6.96
N GLU A 15 -7.04 17.58 -7.55
CA GLU A 15 -7.01 17.34 -9.01
C GLU A 15 -6.63 18.54 -9.90
N VAL A 16 -5.57 19.29 -9.56
CA VAL A 16 -5.09 20.41 -10.36
C VAL A 16 -3.78 20.01 -11.03
N CYS A 17 -3.71 20.21 -12.35
CA CYS A 17 -2.50 19.98 -13.12
C CYS A 17 -1.33 20.78 -12.53
N PRO A 18 -0.15 20.18 -12.31
CA PRO A 18 1.00 20.93 -11.81
C PRO A 18 1.35 22.08 -12.77
N PRO A 19 1.73 23.27 -12.25
CA PRO A 19 1.96 24.46 -13.07
C PRO A 19 3.11 24.28 -14.08
N SER A 20 4.09 23.44 -13.74
CA SER A 20 5.22 23.11 -14.62
C SER A 20 4.88 22.07 -15.69
N CYS A 21 3.68 21.49 -15.67
CA CYS A 21 3.30 20.36 -16.50
C CYS A 21 2.11 20.68 -17.41
N ASN A 22 1.94 19.89 -18.46
CA ASN A 22 0.80 19.95 -19.34
C ASN A 22 -0.07 18.71 -19.14
N CYS A 23 -1.35 18.89 -18.84
CA CYS A 23 -2.26 17.79 -18.61
C CYS A 23 -3.28 17.69 -19.75
N LYS A 24 -3.49 16.48 -20.25
CA LYS A 24 -4.46 16.17 -21.30
C LYS A 24 -5.40 15.08 -20.84
N SER A 25 -6.71 15.32 -20.93
CA SER A 25 -7.70 14.26 -20.75
C SER A 25 -7.58 13.25 -21.89
N LEU A 26 -7.55 11.96 -21.57
CA LEU A 26 -7.50 10.88 -22.55
C LEU A 26 -8.90 10.50 -23.09
N GLY A 27 -9.92 11.28 -22.75
CA GLY A 27 -11.34 11.04 -23.04
C GLY A 27 -12.12 10.67 -21.78
N GLU A 28 -13.44 10.70 -21.87
CA GLU A 28 -14.33 10.30 -20.78
C GLU A 28 -13.94 8.88 -20.31
N MET A 29 -13.62 8.77 -19.02
CA MET A 29 -13.21 7.53 -18.31
C MET A 29 -11.80 6.97 -18.61
N LYS A 30 -11.00 7.58 -19.48
CA LYS A 30 -9.63 7.08 -19.78
C LYS A 30 -8.54 7.69 -18.87
N GLY A 31 -8.91 8.66 -18.03
CA GLY A 31 -8.07 9.36 -17.05
C GLY A 31 -7.14 10.40 -17.67
N LEU A 32 -6.12 10.81 -16.92
CA LEU A 32 -5.28 11.97 -17.26
C LEU A 32 -3.90 11.57 -17.76
N GLN A 33 -3.43 12.21 -18.82
CA GLN A 33 -2.02 12.21 -19.21
C GLN A 33 -1.36 13.48 -18.67
N VAL A 34 -0.33 13.32 -17.85
CA VAL A 34 0.44 14.42 -17.27
C VAL A 34 1.84 14.43 -17.88
N ASP A 35 2.14 15.49 -18.61
CA ASP A 35 3.43 15.69 -19.29
C ASP A 35 4.24 16.80 -18.62
N CYS A 36 5.26 16.37 -17.88
CA CYS A 36 6.23 17.19 -17.18
C CYS A 36 7.64 17.09 -17.82
N SER A 37 7.75 16.60 -19.06
CA SER A 37 9.04 16.39 -19.72
C SER A 37 9.71 17.70 -20.12
N SER A 38 11.06 17.73 -20.10
CA SER A 38 11.84 18.91 -20.51
C SER A 38 11.57 20.18 -19.70
N ARG A 39 11.31 20.03 -18.40
CA ARG A 39 10.96 21.14 -17.48
C ARG A 39 12.06 21.47 -16.46
N LYS A 40 13.23 20.84 -16.57
CA LYS A 40 14.37 20.99 -15.64
C LYS A 40 14.01 20.66 -14.18
N LEU A 41 13.05 19.74 -13.99
CA LEU A 41 12.58 19.36 -12.66
C LEU A 41 13.69 18.63 -11.90
N THR A 42 13.91 19.05 -10.66
CA THR A 42 14.81 18.38 -9.70
C THR A 42 14.03 17.45 -8.76
N GLU A 43 12.72 17.64 -8.67
CA GLU A 43 11.78 16.83 -7.87
C GLU A 43 10.47 16.60 -8.63
N VAL A 44 9.72 15.57 -8.23
CA VAL A 44 8.42 15.26 -8.82
C VAL A 44 7.35 16.17 -8.17
N PRO A 45 6.57 16.92 -8.97
CA PRO A 45 5.52 17.79 -8.42
C PRO A 45 4.34 16.97 -7.86
N ALA A 46 3.41 17.62 -7.16
CA ALA A 46 2.17 16.97 -6.74
C ALA A 46 1.31 16.57 -7.95
N LEU A 47 1.05 15.27 -8.13
CA LEU A 47 0.36 14.73 -9.31
C LEU A 47 -1.11 14.40 -9.01
N PRO A 48 -2.04 14.62 -9.97
CA PRO A 48 -3.45 14.18 -9.87
C PRO A 48 -3.58 12.66 -9.71
N LEU A 49 -4.54 12.19 -8.92
CA LEU A 49 -4.67 10.76 -8.58
C LEU A 49 -5.19 9.93 -9.76
N ASP A 50 -5.90 10.56 -10.69
CA ASP A 50 -6.45 9.96 -11.91
C ASP A 50 -5.41 9.80 -13.05
N THR A 51 -4.14 10.17 -12.79
CA THR A 51 -3.05 10.08 -13.76
C THR A 51 -2.86 8.64 -14.26
N LYS A 52 -2.99 8.47 -15.59
CA LYS A 52 -2.80 7.19 -16.31
C LYS A 52 -1.49 7.14 -17.06
N ARG A 53 -0.98 8.28 -17.51
CA ARG A 53 0.30 8.39 -18.21
C ARG A 53 1.10 9.54 -17.63
N LEU A 54 2.32 9.27 -17.19
CA LEU A 54 3.20 10.26 -16.56
C LEU A 54 4.52 10.36 -17.31
N TYR A 55 4.81 11.54 -17.86
CA TYR A 55 6.06 11.80 -18.58
C TYR A 55 6.93 12.76 -17.78
N LEU A 56 8.08 12.26 -17.31
CA LEU A 56 9.09 12.96 -16.49
C LEU A 56 10.49 12.90 -17.13
N HIS A 57 10.59 12.43 -18.36
CA HIS A 57 11.87 12.28 -19.07
C HIS A 57 12.49 13.65 -19.43
N ASN A 58 13.80 13.67 -19.65
CA ASN A 58 14.55 14.88 -19.98
C ASN A 58 14.44 15.97 -18.90
N ASN A 59 14.65 15.59 -17.64
CA ASN A 59 14.65 16.50 -16.49
C ASN A 59 15.98 16.36 -15.72
N SER A 60 16.04 16.89 -14.49
CA SER A 60 17.22 16.87 -13.63
C SER A 60 16.99 16.04 -12.36
N LEU A 61 16.13 15.02 -12.46
CA LEU A 61 15.84 14.10 -11.36
C LEU A 61 17.04 13.20 -11.09
N THR A 62 17.45 13.11 -9.82
CA THR A 62 18.57 12.25 -9.41
C THR A 62 18.11 11.03 -8.62
N SER A 63 16.98 11.11 -7.94
CA SER A 63 16.34 10.01 -7.21
C SER A 63 14.87 10.34 -6.97
N LEU A 64 14.08 9.37 -6.49
CA LEU A 64 12.71 9.61 -6.02
C LEU A 64 12.60 9.27 -4.53
N PRO A 65 11.91 10.09 -3.73
CA PRO A 65 11.65 9.73 -2.35
C PRO A 65 10.73 8.49 -2.29
N PRO A 66 10.93 7.59 -1.31
CA PRO A 66 10.03 6.46 -1.11
C PRO A 66 8.58 6.91 -0.98
N GLY A 67 7.68 6.30 -1.73
CA GLY A 67 6.25 6.61 -1.71
C GLY A 67 5.80 7.73 -2.65
N ALA A 68 6.71 8.39 -3.37
CA ALA A 68 6.38 9.55 -4.22
C ALA A 68 5.27 9.28 -5.25
N LEU A 69 5.14 8.04 -5.71
CA LEU A 69 4.21 7.63 -6.76
C LEU A 69 3.17 6.62 -6.28
N ASP A 70 3.18 6.25 -4.99
CA ASP A 70 2.33 5.18 -4.43
C ASP A 70 0.84 5.53 -4.45
N SER A 71 0.50 6.82 -4.49
CA SER A 71 -0.87 7.31 -4.60
C SER A 71 -1.47 7.12 -6.00
N LEU A 72 -0.62 6.99 -7.04
CA LEU A 72 -1.02 6.93 -8.44
C LEU A 72 -1.43 5.52 -8.88
N ARG A 73 -2.46 4.96 -8.22
CA ARG A 73 -2.95 3.58 -8.45
C ARG A 73 -3.48 3.34 -9.86
N SER A 74 -3.85 4.41 -10.56
CA SER A 74 -4.40 4.35 -11.93
C SER A 74 -3.34 4.39 -13.02
N LEU A 75 -2.07 4.58 -12.68
CA LEU A 75 -0.97 4.78 -13.61
C LEU A 75 -0.72 3.51 -14.43
N LYS A 76 -0.52 3.68 -15.75
CA LYS A 76 -0.28 2.59 -16.71
C LYS A 76 1.02 2.75 -17.48
N GLU A 77 1.45 3.99 -17.70
CA GLU A 77 2.65 4.30 -18.46
C GLU A 77 3.44 5.37 -17.73
N VAL A 78 4.76 5.18 -17.67
CA VAL A 78 5.68 6.13 -17.08
C VAL A 78 6.94 6.26 -17.94
N LYS A 79 7.39 7.49 -18.17
CA LYS A 79 8.64 7.77 -18.92
C LYS A 79 9.56 8.63 -18.08
N MET A 80 10.72 8.08 -17.71
CA MET A 80 11.69 8.67 -16.77
C MET A 80 13.14 8.58 -17.27
N PHE A 81 13.34 8.22 -18.54
CA PHE A 81 14.65 8.20 -19.18
C PHE A 81 15.23 9.63 -19.29
N ASP A 82 16.51 9.76 -19.65
CA ASP A 82 17.21 11.04 -19.78
C ASP A 82 17.09 11.93 -18.53
N ASN A 83 17.37 11.35 -17.37
CA ASN A 83 17.52 12.06 -16.11
C ASN A 83 18.86 11.62 -15.47
N PRO A 84 19.54 12.50 -14.71
CA PRO A 84 20.83 12.21 -14.10
C PRO A 84 20.71 11.31 -12.85
N TRP A 85 20.14 10.11 -13.00
CA TRP A 85 19.87 9.19 -11.90
C TRP A 85 21.15 8.83 -11.14
N HIS A 86 21.10 9.00 -9.82
CA HIS A 86 22.13 8.61 -8.87
C HIS A 86 21.76 7.24 -8.30
N CYS A 87 22.42 6.21 -8.79
CA CYS A 87 22.12 4.81 -8.51
C CYS A 87 22.85 4.28 -7.28
N ASP A 88 22.66 4.94 -6.14
CA ASP A 88 23.00 4.42 -4.82
C ASP A 88 21.78 3.74 -4.19
N CYS A 89 21.75 3.63 -2.86
CA CYS A 89 20.63 3.00 -2.19
C CYS A 89 19.28 3.72 -2.38
N ARG A 90 19.27 5.04 -2.61
CA ARG A 90 18.03 5.80 -2.78
C ARG A 90 17.30 5.44 -4.07
N ILE A 91 17.98 4.86 -5.06
CA ILE A 91 17.36 4.41 -6.31
C ILE A 91 16.47 3.16 -6.13
N LEU A 92 16.61 2.47 -4.99
CA LEU A 92 15.94 1.20 -4.75
C LEU A 92 14.42 1.32 -4.83
N TYR A 93 13.84 2.41 -4.34
CA TYR A 93 12.40 2.66 -4.47
C TYR A 93 11.96 2.66 -5.94
N LEU A 94 12.60 3.50 -6.77
CA LEU A 94 12.26 3.61 -8.19
C LEU A 94 12.45 2.28 -8.91
N LYS A 95 13.54 1.55 -8.63
CA LYS A 95 13.80 0.24 -9.24
C LYS A 95 12.67 -0.76 -8.91
N LEU A 96 12.33 -0.93 -7.63
CA LEU A 96 11.29 -1.86 -7.20
C LEU A 96 9.89 -1.44 -7.68
N TRP A 97 9.60 -0.15 -7.66
CA TRP A 97 8.33 0.39 -8.14
C TRP A 97 8.15 0.16 -9.66
N LEU A 98 9.22 0.31 -10.44
CA LEU A 98 9.21 0.00 -11.88
C LEU A 98 9.11 -1.50 -12.17
N GLU A 99 9.70 -2.36 -11.34
CA GLU A 99 9.52 -3.82 -11.47
C GLU A 99 8.04 -4.21 -11.36
N ASP A 100 7.27 -3.54 -10.50
CA ASP A 100 5.85 -3.79 -10.28
C ASP A 100 4.97 -3.21 -11.41
N ILE A 101 5.20 -1.95 -11.81
CA ILE A 101 4.31 -1.27 -12.75
C ILE A 101 4.71 -1.40 -14.23
N SER A 102 6.01 -1.50 -14.53
CA SER A 102 6.51 -1.52 -15.91
C SER A 102 7.96 -2.02 -15.99
N ALA A 103 8.16 -3.33 -15.83
CA ALA A 103 9.47 -3.96 -15.94
C ALA A 103 10.25 -3.61 -17.23
N PRO A 104 9.62 -3.43 -18.42
CA PRO A 104 10.33 -2.98 -19.62
C PRO A 104 11.02 -1.61 -19.46
N SER A 105 10.46 -0.70 -18.67
CA SER A 105 10.98 0.65 -18.47
C SER A 105 12.34 0.68 -17.76
N LEU A 106 12.68 -0.38 -16.99
CA LEU A 106 13.99 -0.53 -16.33
C LEU A 106 15.16 -0.55 -17.32
N GLY A 107 14.93 -0.97 -18.56
CA GLY A 107 15.95 -0.99 -19.62
C GLY A 107 16.28 0.39 -20.19
N ASN A 108 15.37 1.36 -20.03
CA ASN A 108 15.51 2.71 -20.60
C ASN A 108 16.12 3.71 -19.63
N ILE A 109 16.18 3.37 -18.34
CA ILE A 109 16.69 4.25 -17.29
C ILE A 109 18.15 3.90 -16.99
N ARG A 110 19.05 4.86 -17.22
CA ARG A 110 20.49 4.73 -17.03
C ARG A 110 20.99 5.54 -15.84
N CYS A 111 21.97 5.00 -15.14
CA CYS A 111 22.65 5.68 -14.06
C CYS A 111 23.63 6.73 -14.59
N ALA A 112 23.55 7.96 -14.10
CA ALA A 112 24.55 8.99 -14.36
C ALA A 112 25.71 8.93 -13.34
N SER A 113 25.43 8.44 -12.14
CA SER A 113 26.35 8.32 -11.01
C SER A 113 25.91 7.20 -10.06
N PRO A 114 26.76 6.74 -9.12
CA PRO A 114 28.21 7.00 -9.03
C PRO A 114 29.01 6.39 -10.19
N ALA A 115 30.30 6.73 -10.31
CA ALA A 115 31.17 6.30 -11.41
C ALA A 115 31.16 4.78 -11.71
N PRO A 116 31.17 3.87 -10.72
CA PRO A 116 31.22 2.42 -10.97
C PRO A 116 30.00 1.85 -11.70
N VAL A 117 28.84 2.51 -11.57
CA VAL A 117 27.57 2.07 -12.16
C VAL A 117 27.10 2.98 -13.28
N ARG A 118 27.90 3.99 -13.65
CA ARG A 118 27.56 4.94 -14.70
C ARG A 118 27.25 4.21 -16.02
N MET A 119 26.24 4.69 -16.75
CA MET A 119 25.67 4.12 -17.97
C MET A 119 24.99 2.74 -17.83
N LYS A 120 25.14 2.03 -16.70
CA LYS A 120 24.36 0.81 -16.43
C LYS A 120 22.87 1.17 -16.35
N THR A 121 22.03 0.29 -16.87
CA THR A 121 20.58 0.42 -16.75
C THR A 121 20.11 -0.08 -15.38
N LEU A 122 18.95 0.37 -14.90
CA LEU A 122 18.41 -0.12 -13.63
C LEU A 122 18.19 -1.63 -13.63
N ARG A 123 17.86 -2.22 -14.79
CA ARG A 123 17.72 -3.68 -14.96
C ARG A 123 19.02 -4.44 -14.72
N GLN A 124 20.17 -3.83 -15.01
CA GLN A 124 21.49 -4.45 -14.87
C GLN A 124 22.09 -4.32 -13.47
N LEU A 125 21.49 -3.50 -12.60
CA LEU A 125 22.02 -3.30 -11.25
C LEU A 125 21.74 -4.51 -10.36
N THR A 126 22.75 -4.97 -9.66
CA THR A 126 22.70 -6.04 -8.65
C THR A 126 22.78 -5.47 -7.23
N GLY A 127 22.38 -6.24 -6.23
CA GLY A 127 22.26 -5.75 -4.84
C GLY A 127 23.57 -5.24 -4.21
N ASN A 128 24.71 -5.80 -4.61
CA ASN A 128 26.05 -5.36 -4.19
C ASN A 128 26.45 -3.97 -4.75
N GLU A 129 25.91 -3.57 -5.91
CA GLU A 129 26.24 -2.30 -6.58
C GLU A 129 25.42 -1.11 -6.01
N LEU A 130 24.28 -1.37 -5.38
CA LEU A 130 23.43 -0.35 -4.74
C LEU A 130 23.92 0.08 -3.35
N GLY A 131 25.07 -0.44 -2.90
CA GLY A 131 25.59 -0.23 -1.55
C GLY A 131 24.83 -1.00 -0.47
N ILE A 132 25.08 -0.67 0.80
CA ILE A 132 24.39 -1.27 1.95
C ILE A 132 22.99 -0.66 2.05
N CYS A 133 22.03 -1.23 1.32
CA CYS A 133 20.64 -0.89 1.50
C CYS A 133 20.03 -1.61 2.67
N LYS A 134 19.57 -0.86 3.67
CA LYS A 134 18.48 -1.34 4.51
C LYS A 134 17.26 -1.38 3.59
N ARG A 135 16.88 -2.60 3.18
CA ARG A 135 15.58 -2.83 2.56
C ARG A 135 14.57 -2.31 3.60
N LEU A 136 13.99 -1.13 3.37
CA LEU A 136 12.75 -0.76 4.03
C LEU A 136 11.74 -1.74 3.45
N LEU A 137 11.72 -2.94 4.03
CA LEU A 137 10.66 -3.90 3.81
C LEU A 137 9.40 -3.09 4.08
N PRO A 138 8.48 -2.98 3.11
CA PRO A 138 7.27 -2.21 3.34
C PRO A 138 6.65 -2.75 4.62
N ILE A 139 6.48 -1.86 5.60
CA ILE A 139 5.89 -2.12 6.92
C ILE A 139 4.51 -2.81 6.81
N LYS A 140 3.92 -2.80 5.61
CA LYS A 140 2.64 -3.42 5.26
C LYS A 140 2.63 -4.95 5.26
N CYS A 141 3.70 -5.67 4.90
CA CYS A 141 3.60 -7.14 4.83
C CYS A 141 3.48 -7.75 6.23
N LEU A 142 4.35 -7.35 7.16
CA LEU A 142 4.35 -7.90 8.51
C LEU A 142 3.11 -7.43 9.29
N GLU A 143 2.73 -6.15 9.23
CA GLU A 143 1.50 -5.63 9.85
C GLU A 143 0.24 -6.31 9.31
N PHE A 144 0.16 -6.59 8.01
CA PHE A 144 -0.97 -7.29 7.40
C PHE A 144 -1.07 -8.73 7.92
N PHE A 145 0.05 -9.47 7.91
CA PHE A 145 0.07 -10.84 8.43
C PHE A 145 -0.29 -10.92 9.92
N TRP A 146 0.19 -10.00 10.77
CA TRP A 146 -0.16 -10.01 12.20
C TRP A 146 -1.62 -9.63 12.44
N ARG A 147 -2.17 -8.67 11.70
CA ARG A 147 -3.60 -8.32 11.79
C ARG A 147 -4.50 -9.49 11.39
N ASP A 148 -4.20 -10.16 10.29
CA ASP A 148 -4.95 -11.33 9.85
C ASP A 148 -4.84 -12.49 10.84
N LEU A 149 -3.65 -12.73 11.39
CA LEU A 149 -3.43 -13.77 12.40
C LEU A 149 -4.20 -13.50 13.70
N ILE A 150 -4.26 -12.24 14.15
CA ILE A 150 -5.04 -11.81 15.32
C ILE A 150 -6.54 -12.03 15.07
N LEU A 151 -7.05 -11.66 13.89
CA LEU A 151 -8.44 -11.86 13.51
C LEU A 151 -8.81 -13.35 13.46
N ILE A 152 -7.96 -14.19 12.87
CA ILE A 152 -8.15 -15.64 12.81
C ILE A 152 -8.14 -16.25 14.21
N ALA A 153 -7.18 -15.87 15.06
CA ALA A 153 -7.09 -16.36 16.44
C ALA A 153 -8.34 -15.96 17.25
N GLY A 154 -8.81 -14.72 17.11
CA GLY A 154 -10.04 -14.25 17.74
C GLY A 154 -11.26 -15.07 17.31
N ALA A 155 -11.43 -15.31 16.01
CA ALA A 155 -12.51 -16.14 15.48
C ALA A 155 -12.48 -17.57 16.06
N ILE A 156 -11.32 -18.21 16.12
CA ILE A 156 -11.15 -19.56 16.69
C ILE A 156 -11.52 -19.58 18.17
N ILE A 157 -11.05 -18.60 18.96
CA ILE A 157 -11.37 -18.51 20.40
C ILE A 157 -12.88 -18.37 20.61
N THR A 158 -13.55 -17.51 19.83
CA THR A 158 -15.00 -17.33 19.93
C THR A 158 -15.77 -18.62 19.61
N LEU A 159 -15.38 -19.36 18.58
CA LEU A 159 -16.00 -20.65 18.25
C LEU A 159 -15.81 -21.70 19.36
N ILE A 160 -14.62 -21.75 19.97
CA ILE A 160 -14.34 -22.65 21.09
C ILE A 160 -15.22 -22.31 22.30
N LEU A 161 -15.37 -21.02 22.63
CA LEU A 161 -16.21 -20.57 23.74
C LEU A 161 -17.69 -20.89 23.50
N VAL A 162 -18.18 -20.70 22.27
CA VAL A 162 -19.55 -21.07 21.89
C VAL A 162 -19.76 -22.58 22.01
N ALA A 163 -18.83 -23.40 21.51
CA ALA A 163 -18.91 -24.85 21.63
C ALA A 163 -18.90 -25.30 23.11
N TRP A 164 -18.06 -24.67 23.94
CA TRP A 164 -18.03 -24.89 25.38
C TRP A 164 -19.36 -24.52 26.05
N ALA A 165 -19.92 -23.36 25.73
CA ALA A 165 -21.20 -22.89 26.26
C ALA A 165 -22.35 -23.83 25.86
N LEU A 166 -22.40 -24.28 24.60
CA LEU A 166 -23.38 -25.26 24.11
C LEU A 166 -23.23 -26.63 24.79
N LYS A 167 -21.99 -27.07 25.02
CA LYS A 167 -21.73 -28.33 25.74
C LYS A 167 -22.15 -28.21 27.21
N PHE A 168 -21.87 -27.08 27.84
CA PHE A 168 -22.25 -26.80 29.21
C PHE A 168 -23.77 -26.68 29.37
N SER A 169 -24.44 -25.96 28.47
CA SER A 169 -25.91 -25.81 28.47
C SER A 169 -26.60 -27.16 28.29
N LYS A 170 -26.16 -28.00 27.34
CA LYS A 170 -26.65 -29.38 27.18
C LYS A 170 -26.43 -30.23 28.43
N LYS A 171 -25.26 -30.12 29.07
CA LYS A 171 -24.94 -30.82 30.32
C LYS A 171 -25.85 -30.38 31.47
N LEU A 172 -26.15 -29.09 31.57
CA LEU A 172 -27.03 -28.53 32.60
C LEU A 172 -28.47 -28.97 32.40
N VAL A 173 -29.00 -28.89 31.17
CA VAL A 173 -30.35 -29.38 30.82
C VAL A 173 -30.49 -30.87 31.14
N CYS A 174 -29.48 -31.68 30.80
CA CYS A 174 -29.47 -33.11 31.12
C CYS A 174 -29.54 -33.34 32.64
N ARG A 175 -28.73 -32.62 33.43
CA ARG A 175 -28.75 -32.72 34.90
C ARG A 175 -30.10 -32.32 35.51
N ILE A 176 -30.71 -31.25 35.02
CA ILE A 176 -32.03 -30.80 35.48
C ILE A 176 -33.10 -31.84 35.17
N ASN A 177 -33.17 -32.35 33.94
CA ASN A 177 -34.14 -33.37 33.55
C ASN A 177 -33.99 -34.66 34.38
N LEU A 178 -32.76 -35.08 34.65
CA LEU A 178 -32.48 -36.27 35.46
C LEU A 178 -32.85 -36.06 36.93
N SER A 179 -32.66 -34.85 37.46
CA SER A 179 -33.11 -34.48 38.81
C SER A 179 -34.65 -34.45 38.93
N LEU A 180 -35.35 -33.94 37.92
CA LEU A 180 -36.83 -33.94 37.87
C LEU A 180 -37.40 -35.36 37.77
N TYR A 181 -36.75 -36.23 36.99
CA TYR A 181 -37.09 -37.65 36.90
C TYR A 181 -36.93 -38.37 38.26
N ASN A 182 -35.79 -38.20 38.93
CA ASN A 182 -35.54 -38.81 40.25
C ASN A 182 -36.48 -38.27 41.33
N SER A 183 -36.82 -36.97 41.30
CA SER A 183 -37.79 -36.38 42.24
C SER A 183 -39.21 -36.89 42.01
N ARG A 184 -39.63 -37.11 40.75
CA ARG A 184 -40.91 -37.78 40.43
C ARG A 184 -40.92 -39.25 40.86
N GLY A 185 -39.81 -39.98 40.69
CA GLY A 185 -39.68 -41.36 41.15
C GLY A 185 -39.79 -41.52 42.67
N ARG A 186 -39.27 -40.58 43.46
CA ARG A 186 -39.43 -40.58 44.94
C ARG A 186 -40.85 -40.27 45.42
N LEU A 187 -41.63 -39.50 44.66
CA LEU A 187 -43.02 -39.18 45.01
C LEU A 187 -43.97 -40.35 44.73
N LEU A 188 -43.64 -41.22 43.75
CA LEU A 188 -44.44 -42.40 43.39
C LEU A 188 -44.09 -43.66 44.20
N GLY A 189 -42.98 -43.68 44.96
CA GLY A 189 -42.54 -44.81 45.78
C GLY A 189 -42.88 -44.71 47.28
N ARG A 190 -43.86 -43.88 47.66
CA ARG A 190 -44.26 -43.63 49.06
C ARG A 190 -45.71 -44.04 49.38
N HIS A 191 -46.24 -45.01 48.64
CA HIS A 191 -47.47 -45.73 48.95
C HIS A 191 -47.16 -47.21 49.15
#